data_AF-A0A3D4AYU9-F1
#
_entry.id   AF-A0A3D4AYU9-F1
#
_cell.length_a   1.000
_cell.length_b   1.000
_cell.length_c   1.000
_cell.angle_alpha   90.00
_cell.angle_beta   90.00
_cell.angle_gamma   90.00
#
_symmetry.space_group_name_H-M   'P 1'
#
loop_
_entity.id
_entity.type
_entity.pdbx_description
1 polymer ?
#
loop_
_entity_poly.entity_id
_entity_poly.type
_entity_poly.pdbx_seq_one_letter_code
_entity_poly.pdbx_strand_id
1 'polypeptide(L)'
;GIEMALWDLKGKLLNTPVWNLLGGKMRDRIRLYGHAFDMERADELVERGFTGLKIFGGQDCQERVETLRTTFGPDIDLMVDVGGGPWQTQGGSNSILPSIRPSP
;
A
#
# COMPACT_ATOMS: atom_id res chain seq x y z
N GLY A 1 14.51 15.67 -6.22
CA GLY A 1 14.08 17.06 -6.06
C GLY A 1 14.15 17.81 -7.38
N ILE A 2 15.36 18.07 -7.88
CA ILE A 2 15.59 18.86 -9.10
C ILE A 2 14.85 18.28 -10.31
N GLU A 3 14.96 16.97 -10.54
CA GLU A 3 14.34 16.32 -11.70
C GLU A 3 12.80 16.45 -11.70
N MET A 4 12.13 16.21 -10.56
CA MET A 4 10.69 16.46 -10.42
C MET A 4 10.30 17.91 -10.70
N ALA A 5 11.12 18.88 -10.28
CA ALA A 5 10.88 20.29 -10.56
C ALA A 5 11.02 20.62 -12.06
N LEU A 6 11.95 19.97 -12.76
CA LEU A 6 12.10 20.12 -14.22
C LEU A 6 10.90 19.54 -14.97
N TRP A 7 10.31 18.42 -14.51
CA TRP A 7 9.07 17.89 -15.09
C TRP A 7 7.87 18.81 -14.87
N ASP A 8 7.73 19.38 -13.67
CA ASP A 8 6.69 20.37 -13.38
C ASP A 8 6.84 21.63 -14.25
N LEU A 9 8.06 22.16 -14.38
CA LEU A 9 8.36 23.29 -15.27
C LEU A 9 8.03 22.97 -16.73
N LYS A 10 8.46 21.80 -17.23
CA LYS A 10 8.20 21.37 -18.60
C LYS A 10 6.69 21.23 -18.88
N GLY A 11 5.93 20.67 -17.94
CA GLY A 11 4.47 20.57 -18.03
C GLY A 11 3.80 21.95 -18.12
N LYS A 12 4.22 22.89 -17.26
CA LYS A 12 3.73 24.28 -17.28
C LYS A 12 4.05 25.00 -18.59
N LEU A 13 5.27 24.87 -19.10
CA LEU A 13 5.70 25.50 -20.38
C LEU A 13 4.92 24.96 -21.58
N LEU A 14 4.62 23.65 -21.59
CA LEU A 14 3.89 22.99 -22.66
C LEU A 14 2.37 22.99 -22.44
N ASN A 15 1.88 23.66 -21.39
CA ASN A 15 0.48 23.71 -20.96
C ASN A 15 -0.19 22.31 -20.95
N THR A 16 0.53 21.32 -20.41
CA THR A 16 0.07 19.94 -20.39
C THR A 16 0.42 19.28 -19.04
N PRO A 17 -0.45 18.42 -18.49
CA PRO A 17 -0.13 17.73 -17.25
C PRO A 17 1.03 16.74 -17.43
N VAL A 18 1.82 16.53 -16.36
CA VAL A 18 3.05 15.70 -16.40
C VAL A 18 2.79 14.28 -16.90
N TRP A 19 1.66 13.65 -16.54
CA TRP A 19 1.34 12.30 -17.03
C TRP A 19 1.22 12.24 -18.57
N ASN A 20 0.92 13.35 -19.23
CA ASN A 20 0.84 13.38 -20.69
C ASN A 20 2.23 13.32 -21.33
N LEU A 21 3.23 13.87 -20.64
CA LEU A 21 4.63 13.77 -21.02
C LEU A 21 5.22 12.37 -20.76
N LEU A 22 4.57 11.56 -19.92
CA LEU A 22 4.99 10.22 -19.52
C LEU A 22 4.25 9.10 -20.26
N GLY A 23 3.59 9.42 -21.38
CA GLY A 23 2.91 8.42 -22.22
C GLY A 23 1.39 8.60 -22.37
N GLY A 24 0.82 9.68 -21.83
CA GLY A 24 -0.60 9.97 -21.99
C GLY A 24 -1.49 9.40 -20.87
N LYS A 25 -2.79 9.70 -20.94
CA LYS A 25 -3.76 9.27 -19.92
C LYS A 25 -4.09 7.79 -20.11
N MET A 26 -3.67 6.97 -19.13
CA MET A 26 -3.91 5.52 -19.15
C MET A 26 -5.14 5.07 -18.35
N ARG A 27 -5.65 5.92 -17.45
CA ARG A 27 -6.81 5.62 -16.58
C ARG A 27 -7.49 6.88 -16.08
N ASP A 28 -8.77 6.79 -15.76
CA ASP A 28 -9.56 7.90 -15.21
C ASP A 28 -9.46 8.04 -13.69
N ARG A 29 -9.23 6.93 -12.98
CA ARG A 29 -9.12 6.89 -11.52
C ARG A 29 -7.99 5.97 -11.07
N ILE A 30 -7.40 6.29 -9.92
CA ILE A 30 -6.38 5.48 -9.25
C ILE A 30 -6.97 5.00 -7.93
N ARG A 31 -6.96 3.69 -7.70
CA ARG A 31 -7.31 3.12 -6.40
C ARG A 31 -6.21 3.47 -5.41
N LEU A 32 -6.59 4.04 -4.27
CA LEU A 32 -5.66 4.36 -3.19
C LEU A 32 -5.66 3.23 -2.16
N TYR A 33 -4.51 3.02 -1.53
CA TYR A 33 -4.39 2.25 -0.31
C TYR A 33 -3.96 3.18 0.83
N GLY A 34 -4.36 2.84 2.05
CA GLY A 34 -3.97 3.56 3.25
C GLY A 34 -2.91 2.79 4.02
N HIS A 35 -2.04 3.50 4.73
CA HIS A 35 -1.07 2.88 5.63
C HIS A 35 -1.67 2.84 7.05
N ALA A 36 -2.00 1.65 7.51
CA ALA A 36 -2.56 1.38 8.83
C ALA A 36 -1.44 0.89 9.76
N PHE A 37 -0.97 1.77 10.65
CA PHE A 37 0.07 1.42 11.62
C PHE A 37 -0.52 0.82 12.91
N ASP A 38 -1.83 0.99 13.14
CA ASP A 38 -2.63 0.39 14.21
C ASP A 38 -4.08 0.14 13.75
N MET A 39 -4.90 -0.42 14.65
CA MET A 39 -6.31 -0.75 14.37
C MET A 39 -7.20 0.47 14.23
N GLU A 40 -7.01 1.50 15.07
CA GLU A 40 -7.78 2.74 15.00
C GLU A 40 -7.62 3.39 13.62
N ARG A 41 -6.39 3.46 13.11
CA ARG A 41 -6.13 3.96 11.76
C ARG A 41 -6.71 3.06 10.68
N ALA A 42 -6.73 1.74 10.88
CA ALA A 42 -7.35 0.83 9.92
C ALA A 42 -8.85 1.08 9.80
N ASP A 43 -9.55 1.22 10.93
CA ASP A 43 -10.98 1.55 10.98
C ASP A 43 -11.27 2.87 10.25
N GLU A 44 -10.54 3.94 10.59
CA GLU A 44 -10.69 5.26 9.94
C GLU A 44 -10.52 5.18 8.41
N LEU A 45 -9.56 4.39 7.93
CA LEU A 45 -9.31 4.25 6.51
C LEU A 45 -10.45 3.51 5.81
N VAL A 46 -10.95 2.43 6.41
CA VAL A 46 -12.09 1.67 5.87
C VAL A 46 -13.36 2.52 5.86
N GLU A 47 -13.64 3.27 6.92
CA GLU A 47 -14.77 4.21 6.99
C GLU A 47 -14.70 5.30 5.91
N ARG A 48 -13.49 5.74 5.57
CA ARG A 48 -13.25 6.69 4.46
C ARG A 48 -13.38 6.05 3.07
N GLY A 49 -13.70 4.76 3.00
CA GLY A 49 -13.92 4.01 1.77
C GLY A 49 -12.65 3.44 1.14
N PHE A 50 -11.55 3.34 1.89
CA PHE A 50 -10.37 2.63 1.40
C PHE A 50 -10.66 1.13 1.37
N THR A 51 -10.37 0.52 0.22
CA THR A 51 -10.48 -0.92 0.04
C THR A 51 -9.13 -1.62 0.06
N GLY A 52 -8.06 -0.90 0.38
CA GLY A 52 -6.70 -1.44 0.46
C GLY A 52 -5.96 -0.87 1.66
N LEU A 53 -5.42 -1.74 2.49
CA LEU A 53 -4.64 -1.39 3.67
C LEU A 53 -3.24 -1.97 3.55
N LYS A 54 -2.24 -1.15 3.87
CA LYS A 54 -0.85 -1.55 4.02
C LYS A 54 -0.49 -1.50 5.50
N ILE A 55 0.22 -2.51 5.99
CA ILE A 55 0.81 -2.53 7.33
C ILE A 55 2.33 -2.78 7.24
N PHE A 56 3.05 -2.41 8.29
CA PHE A 56 4.45 -2.82 8.43
C PHE A 56 4.57 -4.28 8.87
N GLY A 57 5.51 -4.99 8.23
CA GLY A 57 5.98 -6.29 8.68
C GLY A 57 6.80 -6.21 9.97
N GLY A 58 7.02 -7.36 10.60
CA GLY A 58 7.74 -7.48 11.87
C GLY A 58 7.33 -8.75 12.63
N GLN A 59 7.85 -8.92 13.85
CA GLN A 59 7.57 -10.08 14.72
C GLN A 59 6.07 -10.35 14.86
N ASP A 60 5.27 -9.31 15.12
CA ASP A 60 3.82 -9.45 15.36
C ASP A 60 2.99 -9.21 14.09
N CYS A 61 3.60 -9.35 12.90
CA CYS A 61 2.89 -9.09 11.65
C CYS A 61 1.78 -10.11 11.41
N GLN A 62 2.00 -11.38 11.71
CA GLN A 62 1.02 -12.43 11.45
C GLN A 62 -0.27 -12.20 12.26
N GLU A 63 -0.14 -11.97 13.57
CA GLU A 63 -1.27 -11.70 14.46
C GLU A 63 -2.05 -10.44 14.02
N ARG A 64 -1.35 -9.39 13.57
CA ARG A 64 -1.99 -8.18 13.03
C ARG A 64 -2.75 -8.46 11.73
N VAL A 65 -2.19 -9.23 10.80
CA VAL A 65 -2.90 -9.63 9.57
C VAL A 65 -4.15 -10.43 9.90
N GLU A 66 -4.05 -11.40 10.81
CA GLU A 66 -5.18 -12.22 11.26
C GLU A 66 -6.27 -11.35 11.87
N THR A 67 -5.90 -10.44 12.79
CA THR A 67 -6.83 -9.48 13.40
C THR A 67 -7.55 -8.63 12.35
N LEU A 68 -6.80 -8.02 11.42
CA LEU A 68 -7.37 -7.20 10.35
C LEU A 68 -8.30 -8.00 9.44
N ARG A 69 -7.94 -9.25 9.12
CA ARG A 69 -8.76 -10.13 8.29
C ARG A 69 -10.05 -10.53 8.99
N THR A 70 -10.00 -10.81 10.29
CA THR A 70 -11.19 -11.11 11.10
C THR A 70 -12.10 -9.89 11.21
N THR A 71 -11.54 -8.69 11.40
CA THR A 71 -12.32 -7.46 11.56
C THR A 71 -12.97 -6.99 10.26
N PHE A 72 -12.22 -6.93 9.16
CA PHE A 72 -12.69 -6.31 7.92
C PHE A 72 -13.15 -7.29 6.84
N GLY A 73 -13.03 -8.60 7.09
CA GLY A 73 -13.43 -9.63 6.14
C GLY A 73 -12.53 -9.67 4.90
N PRO A 74 -12.90 -10.48 3.88
CA PRO A 74 -12.06 -10.76 2.72
C PRO A 74 -11.97 -9.62 1.69
N ASP A 75 -12.92 -8.68 1.70
CA ASP A 75 -13.06 -7.66 0.63
C ASP A 75 -12.02 -6.52 0.72
N ILE A 76 -11.35 -6.38 1.86
CA ILE A 76 -10.23 -5.44 2.01
C ILE A 76 -8.92 -6.13 1.59
N ASP A 77 -8.24 -5.52 0.61
CA ASP A 77 -6.92 -5.97 0.20
C ASP A 77 -5.88 -5.60 1.27
N LEU A 78 -5.14 -6.60 1.76
CA LEU A 78 -4.10 -6.42 2.77
C LEU A 78 -2.72 -6.55 2.13
N MET A 79 -1.86 -5.57 2.38
CA MET A 79 -0.47 -5.54 1.95
C MET A 79 0.44 -5.49 3.17
N VAL A 80 1.47 -6.31 3.17
CA VAL A 80 2.52 -6.28 4.20
C VAL A 80 3.80 -5.75 3.58
N ASP A 81 4.28 -4.63 4.08
CA ASP A 81 5.60 -4.09 3.73
C ASP A 81 6.60 -4.46 4.82
N VAL A 82 7.44 -5.45 4.53
CA VAL A 82 8.46 -5.94 5.47
C VAL A 82 9.70 -5.03 5.51
N GLY A 83 9.77 -4.00 4.65
CA GLY A 83 10.90 -3.09 4.57
C GLY A 83 12.24 -3.81 4.30
N GLY A 84 13.35 -3.09 4.53
CA GLY A 84 14.72 -3.62 4.48
C GLY A 84 15.34 -3.91 5.86
N GLY A 85 14.51 -4.12 6.89
CA GLY A 85 14.96 -4.36 8.27
C GLY A 85 15.64 -5.72 8.47
N PRO A 86 16.14 -6.04 9.69
CA PRO A 86 17.03 -7.19 9.98
C PRO A 86 16.44 -8.60 9.79
N TRP A 87 15.33 -8.73 9.08
CA TRP A 87 14.65 -9.99 8.74
C TRP A 87 15.35 -10.78 7.61
N GLN A 88 16.60 -10.44 7.26
CA GLN A 88 17.43 -11.17 6.28
C GLN A 88 17.95 -12.53 6.78
N THR A 89 17.74 -12.89 8.04
CA THR A 89 18.03 -14.24 8.53
C THR A 89 16.90 -15.20 8.14
N GLN A 90 17.28 -16.32 7.51
CA GLN A 90 16.49 -17.38 6.84
C GLN A 90 15.23 -17.95 7.55
N GLY A 91 14.80 -17.46 8.71
CA GLY A 91 13.66 -17.98 9.48
C GLY A 91 12.38 -17.15 9.47
N GLY A 92 12.41 -15.86 9.12
CA GLY A 92 11.26 -14.94 9.30
C GLY A 92 10.27 -14.87 8.13
N SER A 93 10.72 -15.13 6.90
CA SER A 93 9.91 -14.86 5.70
C SER A 93 8.82 -15.92 5.44
N ASN A 94 9.03 -17.16 5.89
CA ASN A 94 8.12 -18.28 5.60
C ASN A 94 6.89 -18.34 6.51
N SER A 95 6.90 -17.68 7.67
CA SER A 95 5.76 -17.71 8.61
C SER A 95 4.61 -16.78 8.20
N ILE A 96 4.88 -15.73 7.43
CA ILE A 96 3.89 -14.69 7.09
C ILE A 96 3.13 -15.02 5.79
N LEU A 97 3.72 -15.84 4.91
CA LEU A 97 3.13 -16.17 3.61
C LEU A 97 1.77 -16.91 3.68
N PRO A 98 1.49 -17.79 4.67
CA PRO A 98 0.20 -18.46 4.78
C PRO A 98 -0.97 -17.53 5.12
N SER A 99 -0.74 -16.45 5.89
CA SER A 99 -1.81 -15.57 6.39
C SER A 99 -2.21 -14.44 5.43
N ILE A 100 -1.39 -14.17 4.39
CA ILE A 100 -1.67 -13.14 3.39
C ILE A 100 -2.44 -13.69 2.17
N ARG A 101 -2.49 -15.02 1.98
CA ARG A 101 -3.20 -15.59 0.82
C ARG A 101 -4.70 -15.34 0.93
N PRO A 102 -5.36 -14.92 -0.16
CA PRO A 102 -6.82 -14.93 -0.20
C PRO A 102 -7.31 -16.38 -0.04
N SER A 103 -8.35 -16.56 0.78
CA SER A 103 -9.11 -17.81 0.82
C SER A 103 -9.68 -18.12 -0.59
N PRO A 104 -9.79 -19.40 -0.97
CA PRO A 104 -10.31 -19.80 -2.28
C PRO A 104 -11.72 -19.27 -2.56
#